data_AF-A0A6N6WNL1-F1
#
_entry.id   AF-A0A6N6WNL1-F1
#
_cell.length_a   1.000
_cell.length_b   1.000
_cell.length_c   1.000
_cell.angle_alpha   90.00
_cell.angle_beta   90.00
_cell.angle_gamma   90.00
#
_symmetry.space_group_name_H-M   'P 1'
#
loop_
_entity.id
_entity.type
_entity.pdbx_description
1 polymer ?
#
loop_
_entity_poly.entity_id
_entity_poly.type
_entity_poly.pdbx_seq_one_letter_code
_entity_poly.pdbx_strand_id
1 'polypeptide(L)'
;VEHNGDVYACDHYVYPQYRLGNMHQQTIAEMIDSPQQQVFGEDKFKQLPAQCRSCNVLKACWGGCPKHRFMLDASGKPGLNYLCAGYQRYFRHLPPYLKAMSDLLAHGRPASDIMHAHLLVVSK
;
A
#
# COMPACT_ATOMS: atom_id res chain seq x y z
N VAL A 1 -17.22 1.66 -10.22
CA VAL A 1 -18.54 1.32 -10.77
C VAL A 1 -18.86 2.40 -11.76
N GLU A 2 -19.13 2.02 -13.00
CA GLU A 2 -19.43 2.95 -14.08
C GLU A 2 -20.93 3.22 -14.18
N HIS A 3 -21.31 4.27 -14.92
CA HIS A 3 -22.71 4.69 -15.06
C HIS A 3 -23.63 3.62 -15.68
N ASN A 4 -23.10 2.69 -16.45
CA ASN A 4 -23.85 1.56 -17.03
C ASN A 4 -23.99 0.38 -16.05
N GLY A 5 -23.52 0.52 -14.82
CA GLY A 5 -23.53 -0.53 -13.80
C GLY A 5 -22.31 -1.46 -13.83
N ASP A 6 -21.36 -1.28 -14.74
CA ASP A 6 -20.17 -2.12 -14.79
C ASP A 6 -19.28 -1.91 -13.57
N VAL A 7 -18.80 -3.01 -13.00
CA VAL A 7 -17.92 -3.02 -11.83
C VAL A 7 -16.55 -3.50 -12.25
N TYR A 8 -15.52 -2.80 -11.79
CA TYR A 8 -14.12 -3.08 -12.07
C TYR A 8 -13.35 -3.23 -10.76
N ALA A 9 -12.22 -3.93 -10.82
CA ALA A 9 -11.39 -4.24 -9.66
C ALA A 9 -10.82 -3.01 -8.92
N CYS A 10 -10.58 -1.91 -9.62
CA CYS A 10 -9.99 -0.66 -9.11
C CYS A 10 -10.22 0.48 -10.13
N ASP A 11 -10.32 1.71 -9.64
CA ASP A 11 -10.42 2.95 -10.43
C ASP A 11 -9.23 3.17 -11.39
N HIS A 12 -8.05 2.65 -11.07
CA HIS A 12 -6.88 2.69 -11.96
C HIS A 12 -6.84 1.56 -13.01
N TYR A 13 -7.81 0.66 -12.97
CA TYR A 13 -7.90 -0.57 -13.76
C TYR A 13 -9.27 -0.71 -14.44
N VAL A 14 -9.82 0.37 -14.99
CA VAL A 14 -11.09 0.37 -15.74
C VAL A 14 -10.84 -0.08 -17.19
N TYR A 15 -10.41 -1.33 -17.37
CA TYR A 15 -10.22 -1.98 -18.68
C TYR A 15 -10.98 -3.30 -18.72
N PRO A 16 -11.38 -3.80 -19.92
CA PRO A 16 -12.21 -5.00 -20.04
C PRO A 16 -11.69 -6.21 -19.26
N GLN A 17 -10.37 -6.43 -19.23
CA GLN A 17 -9.73 -7.53 -18.52
C GLN A 17 -9.78 -7.44 -16.98
N TYR A 18 -10.26 -6.33 -16.41
CA TYR A 18 -10.45 -6.11 -14.98
C TYR A 18 -11.91 -5.85 -14.61
N ARG A 19 -12.84 -6.01 -15.56
CA ARG A 19 -14.28 -5.97 -15.30
C ARG A 19 -14.67 -7.22 -14.50
N LEU A 20 -15.35 -7.01 -13.38
CA LEU A 20 -15.84 -8.08 -12.50
C LEU A 20 -17.26 -8.51 -12.84
N GLY A 21 -18.07 -7.60 -13.40
CA GLY A 21 -19.46 -7.86 -13.71
C GLY A 21 -20.27 -6.59 -13.92
N ASN A 22 -21.58 -6.70 -13.76
CA ASN A 22 -22.51 -5.57 -13.78
C ASN A 22 -23.46 -5.66 -12.58
N MET A 23 -23.59 -4.57 -11.83
CA MET A 23 -24.34 -4.53 -10.57
C MET A 23 -25.86 -4.70 -10.74
N HIS A 24 -26.39 -4.56 -11.96
CA HIS A 24 -27.79 -4.85 -12.25
C HIS A 24 -28.05 -6.35 -12.44
N GLN A 25 -26.99 -7.16 -12.57
CA GLN A 25 -27.06 -8.60 -12.87
C GLN A 25 -26.52 -9.47 -11.72
N GLN A 26 -25.58 -8.94 -10.95
CA GLN A 26 -24.88 -9.66 -9.87
C GLN A 26 -24.79 -8.78 -8.62
N THR A 27 -24.75 -9.43 -7.47
CA THR A 27 -24.47 -8.75 -6.21
C THR A 27 -22.99 -8.35 -6.13
N ILE A 28 -22.69 -7.31 -5.35
CA ILE A 28 -21.30 -6.89 -5.09
C ILE A 28 -20.50 -8.00 -4.40
N ALA A 29 -21.14 -8.79 -3.53
CA ALA A 29 -20.50 -9.90 -2.84
C ALA A 29 -19.99 -10.95 -3.84
N GLU A 30 -20.83 -11.39 -4.78
CA GLU A 30 -20.43 -12.32 -5.85
C GLU A 30 -19.25 -11.78 -6.69
N MET A 31 -19.24 -10.48 -6.98
CA MET A 31 -18.15 -9.86 -7.73
C MET A 31 -16.84 -9.76 -6.92
N ILE A 32 -16.91 -9.46 -5.62
CA ILE A 32 -15.75 -9.41 -4.73
C ILE A 32 -15.15 -10.80 -4.50
N ASP A 33 -16.01 -11.81 -4.33
CA ASP A 33 -15.60 -13.19 -4.09
C ASP A 33 -15.19 -13.92 -5.39
N SER A 34 -15.31 -13.26 -6.54
CA SER A 34 -14.94 -13.84 -7.84
C SER A 34 -13.46 -14.25 -7.90
N PRO A 35 -13.11 -15.36 -8.59
CA PRO A 35 -11.71 -15.79 -8.72
C PRO A 35 -10.80 -14.73 -9.33
N GLN A 36 -11.30 -13.94 -10.29
CA GLN A 36 -10.54 -12.86 -10.91
C GLN A 36 -10.20 -11.74 -9.91
N GLN A 37 -11.14 -11.37 -9.04
CA GLN A 37 -10.88 -10.35 -8.02
C GLN A 37 -9.93 -10.85 -6.94
N GLN A 38 -10.03 -12.13 -6.55
CA GLN A 38 -9.09 -12.77 -5.64
C GLN A 38 -7.66 -12.75 -6.22
N VAL A 39 -7.49 -13.18 -7.47
CA VAL A 39 -6.18 -13.14 -8.17
C VAL A 39 -5.65 -11.70 -8.23
N PHE A 40 -6.47 -10.73 -8.63
CA PHE A 40 -6.09 -9.32 -8.65
C PHE A 40 -5.63 -8.80 -7.28
N GLY A 41 -6.29 -9.24 -6.21
CA GLY A 41 -5.91 -8.92 -4.82
C GLY A 41 -4.59 -9.55 -4.41
N GLU A 42 -4.41 -10.84 -4.66
CA GLU A 42 -3.22 -11.60 -4.30
C GLU A 42 -1.98 -11.14 -5.06
N ASP A 43 -2.14 -10.77 -6.33
CA ASP A 43 -1.07 -10.29 -7.20
C ASP A 43 -0.39 -9.02 -6.66
N LYS A 44 -1.12 -8.20 -5.89
CA LYS A 44 -0.55 -7.02 -5.22
C LYS A 44 0.65 -7.38 -4.34
N PHE A 45 0.65 -8.56 -3.74
CA PHE A 45 1.76 -9.08 -2.95
C PHE A 45 2.62 -10.09 -3.74
N LYS A 46 1.99 -11.04 -4.44
CA LYS A 46 2.71 -12.11 -5.18
C LYS A 46 3.65 -11.54 -6.24
N GLN A 47 3.31 -10.41 -6.87
CA GLN A 47 4.16 -9.79 -7.90
C GLN A 47 5.22 -8.83 -7.34
N LEU A 48 5.37 -8.72 -6.01
CA LEU A 48 6.44 -7.90 -5.44
C LEU A 48 7.83 -8.48 -5.79
N PRO A 49 8.76 -7.63 -6.28
CA PRO A 49 10.14 -8.03 -6.51
C PRO A 49 10.82 -8.56 -5.24
N ALA A 50 11.86 -9.38 -5.40
CA ALA A 50 12.63 -9.91 -4.29
C ALA A 50 13.18 -8.78 -3.39
N GLN A 51 13.62 -7.66 -3.99
CA GLN A 51 14.05 -6.47 -3.27
C GLN A 51 12.97 -5.90 -2.34
N CYS A 52 11.69 -5.90 -2.75
CA CYS A 52 10.61 -5.46 -1.88
C CYS A 52 10.37 -6.45 -0.74
N ARG A 53 10.40 -7.77 -1.04
CA ARG A 53 10.15 -8.84 -0.08
C ARG A 53 11.17 -8.88 1.07
N SER A 54 12.41 -8.47 0.81
CA SER A 54 13.47 -8.34 1.82
C SER A 54 13.60 -6.93 2.42
N CYS A 55 12.76 -5.97 2.02
CA CYS A 55 12.90 -4.58 2.44
C CYS A 55 12.43 -4.36 3.89
N ASN A 56 13.25 -3.72 4.71
CA ASN A 56 12.94 -3.40 6.12
C ASN A 56 11.68 -2.54 6.32
N VAL A 57 11.23 -1.81 5.29
CA VAL A 57 10.02 -0.97 5.34
C VAL A 57 8.83 -1.56 4.58
N LEU A 58 8.90 -2.83 4.16
CA LEU A 58 7.83 -3.47 3.38
C LEU A 58 6.47 -3.37 4.08
N LYS A 59 6.42 -3.61 5.39
CA LYS A 59 5.16 -3.55 6.16
C LYS A 59 4.53 -2.16 6.20
N ALA A 60 5.30 -1.11 5.92
CA ALA A 60 4.82 0.27 5.88
C ALA A 60 4.31 0.67 4.48
N CYS A 61 4.94 0.17 3.41
CA CYS A 61 4.60 0.59 2.04
C CYS A 61 3.88 -0.47 1.20
N TRP A 62 4.04 -1.76 1.50
CA TRP A 62 3.57 -2.91 0.71
C TRP A 62 3.89 -2.84 -0.79
N GLY A 63 5.00 -2.17 -1.14
CA GLY A 63 5.40 -1.91 -2.54
C GLY A 63 4.52 -0.89 -3.27
N GLY A 64 3.67 -0.15 -2.55
CA GLY A 64 2.77 0.86 -3.11
C GLY A 64 1.73 0.31 -4.10
N CYS A 65 0.99 1.21 -4.74
CA CYS A 65 0.00 0.86 -5.77
C CYS A 65 0.67 0.12 -6.95
N PRO A 66 0.15 -1.04 -7.39
CA PRO A 66 0.67 -1.76 -8.55
C PRO A 66 0.73 -0.94 -9.84
N LYS A 67 -0.22 0.00 -10.04
CA LYS A 67 -0.24 0.91 -11.20
C LYS A 67 1.04 1.74 -11.32
N HIS A 68 1.71 2.01 -10.20
CA HIS A 68 2.93 2.81 -10.15
C HIS A 68 4.20 1.96 -10.07
N ARG A 69 4.13 0.65 -10.32
CA ARG A 69 5.26 -0.30 -10.21
C ARG A 69 6.01 -0.52 -11.53
N PHE A 70 6.48 0.56 -12.12
CA PHE A 70 7.17 0.53 -13.43
C PHE A 70 8.67 0.80 -13.34
N MET A 71 9.23 1.00 -12.14
CA MET A 71 10.66 1.17 -11.96
C MET A 71 11.38 -0.18 -11.90
N LEU A 72 12.66 -0.17 -12.28
CA LEU A 72 13.55 -1.32 -12.17
C LEU A 72 14.07 -1.47 -10.74
N ASP A 73 14.24 -2.71 -10.30
CA ASP A 73 14.95 -3.07 -9.09
C ASP A 73 16.47 -3.07 -9.29
N ALA A 74 17.23 -3.32 -8.21
CA ALA A 74 18.69 -3.32 -8.23
C ALA A 74 19.29 -4.39 -9.17
N SER A 75 18.51 -5.42 -9.55
CA SER A 75 18.90 -6.45 -10.52
C SER A 75 18.46 -6.13 -11.95
N GLY A 76 17.83 -4.96 -12.17
CA GLY A 76 17.30 -4.55 -13.47
C GLY A 76 15.92 -5.12 -13.80
N LYS A 77 15.23 -5.78 -12.85
CA LYS A 77 13.88 -6.34 -13.08
C LYS A 77 12.80 -5.30 -12.78
N PRO A 78 11.72 -5.21 -13.56
CA PRO A 78 10.63 -4.27 -13.28
C PRO A 78 9.86 -4.65 -12.01
N GLY A 79 9.11 -3.69 -11.46
CA GLY A 79 8.14 -3.93 -10.38
C GLY A 79 8.34 -3.07 -9.13
N LEU A 80 9.34 -2.18 -9.12
CA LEU A 80 9.45 -1.18 -8.06
C LEU A 80 8.46 -0.04 -8.28
N ASN A 81 7.89 0.42 -7.18
CA ASN A 81 7.10 1.65 -7.19
C ASN A 81 7.98 2.85 -7.57
N TYR A 82 7.45 3.78 -8.37
CA TYR A 82 8.12 5.03 -8.71
C TYR A 82 8.67 5.80 -7.50
N LEU A 83 7.93 5.78 -6.39
CA LEU A 83 8.31 6.48 -5.16
C LEU A 83 9.12 5.61 -4.18
N CYS A 84 9.64 4.45 -4.61
CA CYS A 84 10.33 3.50 -3.72
C CYS A 84 11.45 4.15 -2.90
N ALA A 85 12.31 4.97 -3.52
CA ALA A 85 13.39 5.66 -2.80
C ALA A 85 12.85 6.65 -1.74
N GLY A 86 11.77 7.37 -2.08
CA GLY A 86 11.09 8.28 -1.15
C GLY A 86 10.46 7.53 0.03
N TYR A 87 9.77 6.42 -0.23
CA TYR A 87 9.21 5.56 0.81
C TYR A 87 10.28 5.01 1.73
N GLN A 88 11.42 4.54 1.19
CA GLN A 88 12.52 4.08 2.02
C GLN A 88 13.04 5.17 2.95
N ARG A 89 13.25 6.40 2.45
CA ARG A 89 13.70 7.52 3.28
C ARG A 89 12.66 7.88 4.35
N TYR A 90 11.40 8.01 3.95
CA TYR A 90 10.31 8.43 4.83
C TYR A 90 10.05 7.40 5.94
N PHE A 91 9.82 6.14 5.58
CA PHE A 91 9.45 5.10 6.55
C PHE A 91 10.61 4.65 7.44
N ARG A 92 11.87 4.93 7.09
CA ARG A 92 13.00 4.76 8.02
C ARG A 92 13.12 5.90 9.03
N HIS A 93 12.63 7.09 8.69
CA HIS A 93 12.72 8.28 9.54
C HIS A 93 11.59 8.36 10.58
N LEU A 94 10.38 7.94 10.20
CA LEU A 94 9.19 8.05 11.05
C LEU A 94 9.17 7.27 12.38
N PRO A 95 9.74 6.05 12.52
CA PRO A 95 9.48 5.18 13.67
C PRO A 95 9.64 5.83 15.06
N PRO A 96 10.72 6.58 15.38
CA PRO A 96 10.84 7.22 16.69
C PRO A 96 9.72 8.24 16.96
N TYR A 97 9.30 8.99 15.96
CA TYR A 97 8.24 10.00 16.10
C TYR A 97 6.85 9.35 16.25
N LEU A 98 6.57 8.31 15.45
CA LEU A 98 5.32 7.54 15.59
C LEU A 98 5.23 6.85 16.96
N LYS A 99 6.35 6.32 17.46
CA LYS A 99 6.41 5.73 18.81
C LYS A 99 6.11 6.78 19.88
N ALA A 100 6.72 7.95 19.80
CA ALA A 100 6.47 9.03 20.76
C ALA A 100 5.01 9.51 20.74
N MET A 101 4.42 9.69 19.56
CA MET A 101 3.00 10.03 19.44
C MET A 101 2.09 8.93 20.01
N SER A 102 2.41 7.66 19.73
CA SER A 102 1.68 6.52 20.28
C SER A 102 1.76 6.48 21.81
N ASP A 103 2.93 6.75 22.39
CA ASP A 103 3.12 6.78 23.84
C ASP A 103 2.35 7.92 24.49
N LEU A 104 2.32 9.11 23.89
CA LEU A 104 1.50 10.23 24.36
C LEU A 104 0.02 9.85 24.42
N LEU A 105 -0.50 9.28 23.33
CA LEU A 105 -1.90 8.84 23.25
C LEU A 105 -2.21 7.76 24.29
N ALA A 106 -1.31 6.80 24.50
CA ALA A 106 -1.46 5.74 25.50
C ALA A 106 -1.53 6.28 26.94
N HIS A 107 -0.97 7.47 27.20
CA HIS A 107 -1.02 8.15 28.49
C HIS A 107 -2.10 9.25 28.56
N GLY A 108 -3.05 9.26 27.62
CA GLY A 108 -4.17 10.22 27.61
C GLY A 108 -3.76 11.65 27.23
N ARG A 109 -2.60 11.82 26.59
CA ARG A 109 -2.11 13.12 26.13
C ARG A 109 -2.31 13.33 24.63
N PRO A 110 -2.45 14.58 24.17
CA PRO A 110 -2.48 14.89 22.75
C PRO A 110 -1.18 14.46 22.05
N ALA A 111 -1.28 13.86 20.86
CA ALA A 111 -0.11 13.53 20.04
C ALA A 111 0.69 14.79 19.65
N SER A 112 0.03 15.96 19.57
CA SER A 112 0.66 17.26 19.29
C SER A 112 1.72 17.65 20.32
N ASP A 113 1.69 17.07 21.51
CA ASP A 113 2.67 17.36 22.54
C ASP A 113 4.10 16.94 22.16
N ILE A 114 4.25 16.10 21.13
CA ILE A 114 5.55 15.79 20.52
C ILE A 114 6.29 17.05 20.06
N MET A 115 5.56 18.10 19.68
CA MET A 115 6.14 19.39 19.26
C MET A 115 6.86 20.13 20.40
N HIS A 116 6.57 19.76 21.65
CA HIS A 116 7.20 20.30 22.85
C HIS A 116 8.23 19.33 23.47
N ALA A 117 8.45 18.16 22.85
CA ALA A 117 9.35 17.13 23.34
C ALA A 117 10.67 17.12 22.56
N HIS A 118 11.78 16.99 23.28
CA HIS A 118 13.08 16.67 22.66
C HIS A 118 13.25 15.16 22.57
N LEU A 119 13.17 14.61 21.36
CA LEU A 119 13.37 13.18 21.13
C LEU A 119 14.85 12.86 21.03
N LEU A 120 15.35 12.07 21.99
CA LEU A 120 16.68 11.47 21.92
C LEU A 120 16.60 10.16 21.14
N VAL A 121 16.93 10.20 19.84
CA VAL A 121 16.99 9.01 18.99
C VAL A 121 18.35 8.36 19.13
N VAL A 122 18.43 7.28 19.92
CA VAL A 122 19.65 6.48 20.02
C VAL A 122 19.65 5.46 18.89
N SER A 123 20.52 5.66 17.90
CA SER A 123 20.81 4.64 16.89
C SER A 123 21.49 3.47 17.59
N LYS A 124 20.90 2.27 17.50
CA LYS A 124 21.58 1.03 17.86
C LYS A 124 22.57 0.62 16.77
#